data_AF-A0A7R9QKH8-F1
#
_entry.id   AF-A0A7R9QKH8-F1
#
_cell.length_a   1.000
_cell.length_b   1.000
_cell.length_c   1.000
_cell.angle_alpha   90.00
_cell.angle_beta   90.00
_cell.angle_gamma   90.00
#
_symmetry.space_group_name_H-M   'P 1'
#
loop_
_entity.id
_entity.type
_entity.pdbx_description
1 polymer ?
#
loop_
_entity_poly.entity_id
_entity_poly.type
_entity_poly.pdbx_seq_one_letter_code
_entity_poly.pdbx_strand_id
1 'polypeptide(L)'
;MHSNNVVNNAIPEVICKNHPSVVKMSVLPHIMDLSVPKRILACIIAALKANGSVGVFSEIPASDKKLFDFYSKLGFLHIQVSNELPNDCSIFMGRVI
;
A
#
# COMPACT_ATOMS: atom_id res chain seq x y z
N MET A 1 -17.09 25.22 -9.15
CA MET A 1 -17.49 23.89 -8.64
C MET A 1 -16.88 22.84 -9.56
N HIS A 2 -15.67 22.39 -9.26
CA HIS A 2 -15.02 21.33 -10.03
C HIS A 2 -15.41 19.99 -9.43
N SER A 3 -16.22 19.22 -10.16
CA SER A 3 -16.60 17.86 -9.81
C SER A 3 -15.37 16.96 -9.86
N ASN A 4 -14.86 16.57 -8.68
CA ASN A 4 -13.85 15.54 -8.56
C ASN A 4 -14.55 14.17 -8.70
N ASN A 5 -14.48 13.61 -9.90
CA ASN A 5 -14.78 12.19 -10.15
C ASN A 5 -13.76 11.33 -9.40
N VAL A 6 -14.02 11.04 -8.13
CA VAL A 6 -13.42 9.89 -7.46
C VAL A 6 -14.21 8.69 -7.93
N VAL A 7 -13.64 7.95 -8.89
CA VAL A 7 -14.08 6.58 -9.17
C VAL A 7 -13.90 5.81 -7.86
N ASN A 8 -15.01 5.54 -7.18
CA ASN A 8 -15.04 4.74 -5.97
C ASN A 8 -14.75 3.28 -6.32
N ASN A 9 -13.48 2.95 -6.57
CA ASN A 9 -13.01 1.58 -6.44
C ASN A 9 -13.04 1.27 -4.93
N ALA A 10 -14.13 0.66 -4.47
CA ALA A 10 -14.25 0.22 -3.10
C ALA A 10 -13.10 -0.74 -2.79
N ILE A 11 -12.31 -0.41 -1.77
CA ILE A 11 -11.25 -1.29 -1.29
C ILE A 11 -11.95 -2.50 -0.65
N PRO A 12 -11.58 -3.74 -1.01
CA PRO A 12 -12.17 -4.94 -0.45
C PRO A 12 -12.14 -4.94 1.09
N GLU A 13 -13.28 -5.23 1.73
CA GLU A 13 -13.44 -5.16 3.18
C GLU A 13 -12.44 -6.08 3.92
N VAL A 14 -12.12 -7.23 3.32
CA VAL A 14 -11.14 -8.19 3.84
C VAL A 14 -9.75 -7.56 4.03
N ILE A 15 -9.38 -6.60 3.17
CA ILE A 15 -8.13 -5.85 3.31
C ILE A 15 -8.22 -4.91 4.49
N CYS A 16 -9.29 -4.12 4.57
CA CYS A 16 -9.49 -3.15 5.66
C CYS A 16 -9.53 -3.84 7.04
N LYS A 17 -10.07 -5.06 7.13
CA LYS A 17 -10.14 -5.84 8.36
C LYS A 17 -8.75 -6.26 8.88
N ASN A 18 -7.84 -6.65 7.99
CA ASN A 18 -6.51 -7.15 8.36
C ASN A 18 -5.43 -6.06 8.32
N HIS A 19 -5.67 -5.01 7.53
CA HIS A 19 -4.78 -3.89 7.27
C HIS A 19 -5.59 -2.58 7.31
N PRO A 20 -5.94 -2.06 8.50
CA PRO A 20 -6.83 -0.90 8.62
C PRO A 20 -6.18 0.43 8.20
N SER A 21 -4.87 0.47 7.97
CA SER A 21 -4.17 1.68 7.56
C SER A 21 -3.67 1.62 6.12
N VAL A 22 -3.70 2.76 5.43
CA VAL A 22 -3.17 2.90 4.07
C VAL A 22 -1.84 3.63 4.12
N VAL A 23 -0.86 3.17 3.35
CA VAL A 23 0.37 3.92 3.11
C VAL A 23 0.66 3.99 1.61
N LYS A 24 1.02 5.19 1.14
CA LYS A 24 1.47 5.44 -0.23
C LYS A 24 2.83 6.12 -0.14
N MET A 25 3.85 5.49 -0.71
CA MET A 25 5.20 6.04 -0.78
C MET A 25 5.69 6.05 -2.22
N SER A 26 6.34 7.14 -2.59
CA SER A 26 7.14 7.23 -3.80
C SER A 26 8.50 7.83 -3.44
N VAL A 27 9.52 7.46 -4.19
CA VAL A 27 10.89 7.94 -4.01
C VAL A 27 11.40 8.35 -5.38
N LEU A 28 12.06 9.52 -5.44
CA LEU A 28 12.61 9.99 -6.69
C LEU A 28 13.80 9.11 -7.12
N PRO A 29 14.01 8.87 -8.44
CA PRO A 29 15.01 7.93 -8.92
C PRO A 29 16.46 8.20 -8.49
N HIS A 30 16.80 9.43 -8.13
CA HIS A 30 18.14 9.80 -7.66
C HIS A 30 18.41 9.34 -6.21
N ILE A 31 17.39 8.99 -5.45
CA ILE A 31 17.53 8.36 -4.14
C ILE A 31 17.68 6.86 -4.36
N MET A 32 18.92 6.41 -4.57
CA MET A 32 19.22 5.01 -4.85
C MET A 32 19.24 4.13 -3.60
N ASP A 33 19.33 4.71 -2.41
CA ASP A 33 19.50 3.96 -1.16
C ASP A 33 18.15 3.58 -0.55
N LEU A 34 17.85 2.28 -0.56
CA LEU A 34 16.67 1.70 0.09
C LEU A 34 16.64 1.92 1.62
N SER A 35 17.74 2.30 2.26
CA SER A 35 17.76 2.65 3.68
C SER A 35 16.83 3.81 4.02
N VAL A 36 16.70 4.78 3.09
CA VAL A 36 15.85 5.97 3.26
C VAL A 36 14.36 5.60 3.33
N PRO A 37 13.75 4.98 2.30
CA PRO A 37 12.34 4.58 2.38
C PRO A 37 12.08 3.55 3.47
N LYS A 38 13.04 2.68 3.80
CA LYS A 38 12.91 1.75 4.94
C LYS A 38 12.80 2.50 6.27
N ARG A 39 13.61 3.53 6.49
CA ARG A 39 13.57 4.33 7.71
C ARG A 39 12.30 5.19 7.79
N ILE A 40 11.90 5.80 6.69
CA ILE A 40 10.62 6.54 6.59
C ILE A 40 9.46 5.60 6.95
N LEU A 41 9.41 4.42 6.33
CA LEU A 41 8.39 3.42 6.63
C LEU A 41 8.44 2.97 8.08
N ALA A 42 9.62 2.76 8.67
CA ALA A 42 9.73 2.37 10.07
C ALA A 42 9.12 3.43 11.01
N CYS A 43 9.34 4.72 10.75
CA CYS A 43 8.74 5.81 11.52
C CYS A 43 7.20 5.85 11.35
N ILE A 44 6.71 5.70 10.12
CA ILE A 44 5.26 5.64 9.83
C ILE A 44 4.63 4.45 10.56
N ILE A 45 5.23 3.27 10.45
CA ILE A 45 4.77 2.05 11.11
C ILE A 45 4.74 2.25 12.64
N ALA A 46 5.80 2.80 13.24
CA ALA A 46 5.83 3.05 14.68
C ALA A 46 4.69 3.97 15.13
N ALA A 47 4.42 5.04 14.39
CA ALA A 47 3.31 5.94 14.66
C ALA A 47 1.94 5.23 14.53
N LEU A 48 1.75 4.42 13.49
CA LEU A 48 0.51 3.67 13.28
C LEU A 48 0.28 2.62 14.38
N LYS A 49 1.32 1.87 14.77
CA LYS A 49 1.24 0.92 15.89
C LYS A 49 0.88 1.61 17.20
N ALA A 50 1.49 2.76 17.48
CA ALA A 50 1.20 3.54 18.69
C ALA A 50 -0.25 4.04 18.75
N ASN A 51 -0.94 4.11 17.59
CA ASN A 51 -2.36 4.46 17.47
C ASN A 51 -3.27 3.23 17.31
N GLY A 52 -2.77 2.02 17.58
CA GLY A 52 -3.59 0.80 17.58
C GLY A 52 -3.84 0.16 16.21
N SER A 53 -3.17 0.63 15.15
CA SER A 53 -3.23 -0.05 13.86
C SER A 53 -2.44 -1.36 13.90
N VAL A 54 -3.03 -2.41 13.33
CA VAL A 54 -2.46 -3.77 13.29
C VAL A 54 -1.89 -4.15 11.93
N GLY A 55 -2.09 -3.30 10.91
CA GLY A 55 -1.67 -3.60 9.56
C GLY A 55 -1.76 -2.40 8.63
N VAL A 56 -0.90 -2.41 7.63
CA VAL A 56 -0.86 -1.39 6.58
C VAL A 56 -0.99 -2.04 5.21
N PHE A 57 -1.63 -1.37 4.26
CA PHE A 57 -1.66 -1.80 2.87
C PHE A 57 -1.45 -0.63 1.89
N SER A 58 -1.16 -0.99 0.65
CA SER A 58 -1.11 -0.08 -0.49
C SER A 58 -1.77 -0.74 -1.70
N GLU A 59 -2.53 0.04 -2.44
CA GLU A 59 -3.03 -0.32 -3.76
C GLU A 59 -2.04 0.21 -4.81
N ILE A 60 -1.62 -0.66 -5.72
CA ILE A 60 -0.70 -0.30 -6.81
C ILE A 60 -1.24 -0.82 -8.15
N PRO A 61 -0.93 -0.15 -9.28
CA PRO A 61 -1.32 -0.65 -10.59
C PRO A 61 -0.70 -2.03 -10.87
N ALA A 62 -1.49 -2.97 -11.38
CA ALA A 62 -1.02 -4.32 -11.75
C ALA A 62 0.07 -4.29 -12.84
N SER A 63 0.10 -3.22 -13.65
CA SER A 63 1.11 -2.99 -14.68
C SER A 63 2.45 -2.47 -14.14
N ASP A 64 2.50 -1.95 -12.91
CA ASP A 64 3.70 -1.32 -12.34
C ASP A 64 4.55 -2.31 -11.54
N LYS A 65 5.33 -3.12 -12.27
CA LYS A 65 6.28 -4.09 -11.69
C LYS A 65 7.35 -3.43 -10.82
N LYS A 66 7.75 -2.19 -11.13
CA LYS A 66 8.78 -1.49 -10.34
C LYS A 66 8.26 -1.12 -8.96
N LEU A 67 7.01 -0.65 -8.91
CA LEU A 67 6.36 -0.34 -7.65
C LEU A 67 6.06 -1.61 -6.83
N PHE A 68 5.70 -2.71 -7.48
CA PHE A 68 5.58 -4.02 -6.84
C PHE A 68 6.90 -4.47 -6.17
N ASP A 69 8.01 -4.42 -6.90
CA ASP A 69 9.34 -4.77 -6.39
C ASP A 69 9.77 -3.83 -5.26
N PHE A 70 9.43 -2.54 -5.36
CA PHE A 70 9.70 -1.55 -4.32
C PHE A 70 9.00 -1.91 -3.01
N TYR A 71 7.68 -2.14 -3.02
CA TYR A 71 6.94 -2.55 -1.82
C TYR A 71 7.41 -3.91 -1.28
N SER A 72 7.75 -4.86 -2.16
CA SER A 72 8.31 -6.15 -1.77
C SER A 72 9.63 -5.99 -1.01
N LYS A 73 10.54 -5.12 -1.48
CA LYS A 73 11.81 -4.78 -0.79
C LYS A 73 11.63 -4.06 0.55
N LEU A 74 10.45 -3.47 0.76
CA LEU A 74 10.03 -2.86 2.02
C LEU A 74 9.33 -3.85 2.97
N GLY A 75 9.18 -5.11 2.56
CA GLY A 75 8.59 -6.17 3.37
C GLY A 75 7.06 -6.25 3.29
N PHE A 76 6.45 -5.69 2.26
CA PHE A 76 5.04 -5.93 1.96
C PHE A 76 4.88 -7.23 1.18
N LEU A 77 3.76 -7.90 1.39
CA LEU A 77 3.37 -9.13 0.72
C LEU A 77 2.15 -8.86 -0.16
N HIS A 78 2.03 -9.58 -1.27
CA HIS A 78 0.83 -9.51 -2.11
C HIS A 78 -0.38 -10.08 -1.37
N ILE A 79 -1.46 -9.31 -1.27
CA ILE A 79 -2.73 -9.74 -0.68
C ILE A 79 -3.59 -10.31 -1.82
N GLN A 80 -3.89 -11.60 -1.76
CA GLN A 80 -4.84 -12.23 -2.67
C GLN A 80 -6.25 -11.87 -2.23
N VAL A 81 -6.98 -11.15 -3.08
CA VAL A 81 -8.42 -10.91 -2.91
C VAL A 81 -9.16 -11.82 -3.86
N SER A 82 -10.03 -12.67 -3.33
CA SER A 82 -10.87 -13.56 -4.14
C SER A 82 -11.87 -12.71 -4.95
N ASN A 83 -11.66 -12.60 -6.27
CA ASN A 83 -12.58 -12.21 -7.35
C ASN A 83 -13.56 -11.02 -7.21
N GLU A 84 -13.50 -10.18 -6.18
CA GLU A 84 -14.45 -9.06 -6.00
C GLU A 84 -13.97 -7.70 -6.55
N LEU A 85 -12.82 -7.63 -7.25
CA LEU A 85 -12.36 -6.36 -7.80
C LEU A 85 -12.96 -6.11 -9.18
N PRO A 86 -13.72 -5.01 -9.40
CA PRO A 86 -14.40 -4.76 -10.67
C PRO A 86 -13.47 -4.55 -11.88
N ASN A 87 -12.17 -4.43 -11.67
CA ASN A 87 -11.15 -4.30 -12.71
C ASN A 87 -9.81 -4.82 -12.16
N ASP A 88 -9.23 -5.86 -12.76
CA ASP A 88 -7.88 -6.42 -12.47
C ASP A 88 -6.71 -5.43 -12.68
N CYS A 89 -6.98 -4.12 -12.68
CA CYS A 89 -6.02 -3.07 -12.94
C CYS A 89 -5.16 -2.73 -11.73
N SER A 90 -5.53 -3.17 -10.53
CA SER A 90 -4.77 -2.94 -9.30
C SER A 90 -4.55 -4.22 -8.50
N ILE A 91 -3.43 -4.22 -7.79
CA ILE A 91 -3.04 -5.25 -6.83
C ILE A 91 -2.81 -4.61 -5.48
N PHE A 92 -3.05 -5.38 -4.42
CA PHE A 92 -2.89 -4.90 -3.04
C PHE A 92 -1.66 -5.53 -2.40
N MET A 93 -0.86 -4.69 -1.76
CA MET A 93 0.34 -5.08 -1.02
C MET A 93 0.13 -4.77 0.46
N GLY A 94 0.34 -5.73 1.35
CA GLY A 94 0.05 -5.63 2.78
C GLY A 94 1.23 -5.98 3.68
N ARG A 95 1.25 -5.42 4.88
CA ARG A 95 2.20 -5.76 5.95
C ARG A 95 1.52 -5.69 7.30
N VAL A 96 1.76 -6.67 8.16
CA VAL A 96 1.35 -6.66 9.57
C VAL A 96 2.34 -5.80 10.35
N ILE A 97 1.84 -4.97 11.27
CA ILE A 97 2.65 -4.05 12.07
C ILE A 97 2.46 -4.34 13.56
#